data_AF-A0A957DJP9-F1
#
_entry.id   AF-A0A957DJP9-F1
#
_cell.length_a   1.000
_cell.length_b   1.000
_cell.length_c   1.000
_cell.angle_alpha   90.00
_cell.angle_beta   90.00
_cell.angle_gamma   90.00
#
_symmetry.space_group_name_H-M   'P 1'
#
loop_
_entity.id
_entity.type
_entity.pdbx_description
1 polymer ?
#
loop_
_entity_poly.entity_id
_entity_poly.type
_entity_poly.pdbx_seq_one_letter_code
_entity_poly.pdbx_strand_id
1 'polypeptide(L)'
;MFDLPFPYDGSNEHFGGTEAQFRRAAQPTQAGGRINSFFDHLYPLYPAPDEPGVVFGREPATAPTGGLVLPFNGQLSSNTYYSGHPGYDFAPYTSGQATTPVFAAAVGVVAEVGEHESGALYVRLVHTVPDVGQFQSTYWHLAADPFFAAMQGRVGETLPAGERIGTMGNTGWSTGHHLHFEVRFDANGDGRFTGDEVVDPFGFLPGPAYPQDPWAEAANFTDARGETYRHAPVPSRSLWVHSWGTRATVPLDGGGQMGAMGTDGGQTPPISLCAGAGSLPVGSTVYAAWSPDPPYTHEQVGVGSGCALSAFDAQGNAVTRFAPPVRVDLPVDLAALALLTADSAAIYWQETGSEQWARLDTVMDTAAGVASAYTDRPGRCALLGTPAVDMVPP
;
A
#
# COMPACT_ATOMS: atom_id res chain seq x y z
N MET A 1 5.25 9.35 -11.62
CA MET A 1 4.37 8.89 -10.53
C MET A 1 3.18 8.19 -11.14
N PHE A 2 2.65 7.18 -10.46
CA PHE A 2 1.59 6.26 -10.84
C PHE A 2 0.29 6.67 -10.14
N ASP A 3 -0.84 6.58 -10.82
CA ASP A 3 -2.17 6.73 -10.22
C ASP A 3 -2.87 5.37 -10.20
N LEU A 4 -3.93 5.22 -9.41
CA LEU A 4 -4.70 3.97 -9.36
C LEU A 4 -5.21 3.63 -10.76
N PRO A 5 -5.05 2.40 -11.24
CA PRO A 5 -5.34 2.04 -12.62
C PRO A 5 -6.85 1.85 -12.91
N PHE A 6 -7.74 2.43 -12.10
CA PHE A 6 -9.20 2.33 -12.21
C PHE A 6 -9.88 3.53 -11.52
N PRO A 7 -11.14 3.85 -11.86
CA PRO A 7 -11.86 4.94 -11.22
C PRO A 7 -12.27 4.53 -9.81
N TYR A 8 -11.97 5.34 -8.79
CA TYR A 8 -12.30 4.99 -7.41
C TYR A 8 -13.70 5.44 -6.96
N ASP A 9 -14.38 6.32 -7.68
CA ASP A 9 -15.78 6.72 -7.41
C ASP A 9 -16.74 6.64 -8.62
N GLY A 10 -16.25 6.17 -9.77
CA GLY A 10 -17.05 6.08 -11.01
C GLY A 10 -17.32 7.40 -11.74
N SER A 11 -16.67 8.51 -11.38
CA SER A 11 -16.89 9.86 -11.95
C SER A 11 -15.84 10.36 -12.96
N ASN A 12 -14.72 9.64 -13.10
CA ASN A 12 -13.51 9.89 -13.90
C ASN A 12 -13.41 11.21 -14.74
N GLU A 13 -12.59 12.16 -14.27
CA GLU A 13 -11.45 12.75 -15.04
C GLU A 13 -10.26 13.03 -14.09
N HIS A 14 -9.18 12.28 -13.99
CA HIS A 14 -8.61 11.30 -14.92
C HIS A 14 -8.57 9.87 -14.34
N PHE A 15 -8.83 9.72 -13.04
CA PHE A 15 -9.05 8.46 -12.31
C PHE A 15 -10.03 8.58 -11.13
N GLY A 16 -10.82 9.67 -11.14
CA GLY A 16 -12.09 9.75 -10.42
C GLY A 16 -12.00 10.05 -8.93
N GLY A 17 -11.25 11.08 -8.53
CA GLY A 17 -11.57 11.77 -7.29
C GLY A 17 -10.41 12.44 -6.56
N THR A 18 -10.63 12.64 -5.27
CA THR A 18 -9.75 13.33 -4.33
C THR A 18 -8.73 12.37 -3.72
N GLU A 19 -7.66 12.92 -3.14
CA GLU A 19 -6.68 12.19 -2.34
C GLU A 19 -7.34 11.30 -1.26
N ALA A 20 -8.45 11.74 -0.68
CA ALA A 20 -9.23 10.97 0.30
C ALA A 20 -9.86 9.72 -0.34
N GLN A 21 -10.41 9.84 -1.54
CA GLN A 21 -11.02 8.71 -2.24
C GLN A 21 -9.96 7.75 -2.82
N PHE A 22 -8.81 8.28 -3.27
CA PHE A 22 -7.65 7.45 -3.61
C PHE A 22 -7.21 6.61 -2.40
N ARG A 23 -7.04 7.25 -1.24
CA ARG A 23 -6.69 6.56 0.01
C ARG A 23 -7.73 5.52 0.39
N ARG A 24 -9.01 5.82 0.23
CA ARG A 24 -10.11 4.89 0.51
C ARG A 24 -10.09 3.68 -0.41
N ALA A 25 -9.82 3.87 -1.70
CA ALA A 25 -9.77 2.76 -2.66
C ALA A 25 -8.55 1.85 -2.47
N ALA A 26 -7.44 2.40 -2.02
CA ALA A 26 -6.21 1.67 -1.72
C ALA A 26 -6.22 1.01 -0.32
N GLN A 27 -7.39 0.60 0.17
CA GLN A 27 -7.56 -0.08 1.45
C GLN A 27 -8.09 -1.49 1.29
N PRO A 28 -7.89 -2.35 2.29
CA PRO A 28 -8.41 -3.71 2.29
C PRO A 28 -9.74 -3.86 3.00
N THR A 29 -10.69 -3.02 2.62
CA THR A 29 -12.04 -3.05 3.18
C THR A 29 -13.07 -3.12 2.07
N GLN A 30 -14.12 -3.90 2.29
CA GLN A 30 -15.26 -3.96 1.36
C GLN A 30 -16.13 -2.70 1.42
N ALA A 31 -15.91 -1.79 2.39
CA ALA A 31 -16.62 -0.50 2.50
C ALA A 31 -15.91 0.65 1.76
N GLY A 32 -15.51 0.39 0.52
CA GLY A 32 -14.93 1.38 -0.39
C GLY A 32 -13.43 1.19 -0.66
N GLY A 33 -12.78 0.31 0.08
CA GLY A 33 -11.48 -0.24 -0.28
C GLY A 33 -11.60 -1.25 -1.42
N ARG A 34 -10.50 -1.39 -2.17
CA ARG A 34 -10.43 -2.31 -3.28
C ARG A 34 -9.25 -3.25 -3.18
N ILE A 35 -8.26 -3.01 -2.32
CA ILE A 35 -7.14 -3.95 -2.19
C ILE A 35 -7.63 -5.23 -1.52
N ASN A 36 -7.73 -6.33 -2.24
CA ASN A 36 -8.09 -7.63 -1.65
C ASN A 36 -6.88 -8.54 -1.44
N SER A 37 -5.72 -8.17 -2.00
CA SER A 37 -4.45 -8.87 -1.80
C SER A 37 -3.28 -7.90 -1.78
N PHE A 38 -2.26 -8.19 -0.97
CA PHE A 38 -1.10 -7.34 -0.77
C PHE A 38 0.18 -7.96 -1.31
N PHE A 39 1.10 -7.06 -1.61
CA PHE A 39 2.51 -7.34 -1.74
C PHE A 39 3.16 -7.61 -0.37
N ASP A 40 3.86 -8.74 -0.24
CA ASP A 40 4.59 -9.07 0.98
C ASP A 40 5.99 -8.45 0.98
N HIS A 41 6.24 -7.55 1.92
CA HIS A 41 7.55 -6.90 2.06
C HIS A 41 8.57 -7.77 2.80
N LEU A 42 8.17 -8.93 3.31
CA LEU A 42 9.06 -9.78 4.09
C LEU A 42 9.96 -10.66 3.23
N TYR A 43 9.44 -11.17 2.10
CA TYR A 43 10.14 -12.18 1.29
C TYR A 43 10.17 -11.85 -0.21
N PRO A 44 11.23 -11.17 -0.70
CA PRO A 44 11.33 -10.68 -2.09
C PRO A 44 11.31 -11.70 -3.22
N LEU A 45 11.35 -12.99 -2.88
CA LEU A 45 11.47 -14.09 -3.83
C LEU A 45 10.42 -15.18 -3.61
N TYR A 46 9.35 -14.89 -2.86
CA TYR A 46 8.32 -15.89 -2.55
C TYR A 46 7.17 -15.81 -3.58
N PRO A 47 6.95 -16.86 -4.42
CA PRO A 47 5.88 -16.90 -5.41
C PRO A 47 4.71 -17.80 -5.00
N ALA A 48 3.61 -17.74 -5.77
CA ALA A 48 2.28 -18.22 -5.39
C ALA A 48 2.23 -19.75 -5.20
N PRO A 49 1.46 -20.27 -4.23
CA PRO A 49 1.44 -21.69 -3.90
C PRO A 49 0.77 -22.62 -4.94
N ASP A 50 0.13 -22.11 -5.99
CA ASP A 50 -0.96 -22.83 -6.67
C ASP A 50 -0.72 -23.29 -8.14
N GLU A 51 0.53 -23.30 -8.65
CA GLU A 51 0.90 -23.91 -9.95
C GLU A 51 1.26 -25.41 -9.83
N PRO A 52 0.50 -26.35 -10.43
CA PRO A 52 0.88 -27.76 -10.47
C PRO A 52 2.10 -27.99 -11.38
N GLY A 53 3.28 -28.16 -10.78
CA GLY A 53 4.52 -28.53 -11.48
C GLY A 53 5.66 -27.53 -11.37
N VAL A 54 5.40 -26.39 -10.74
CA VAL A 54 6.36 -25.30 -10.57
C VAL A 54 6.58 -25.06 -9.07
N VAL A 55 7.60 -25.70 -8.52
CA VAL A 55 7.97 -25.57 -7.09
C VAL A 55 9.10 -24.56 -6.96
N PHE A 56 8.85 -23.28 -7.29
CA PHE A 56 9.72 -22.17 -6.90
C PHE A 56 9.52 -21.97 -5.38
N GLY A 57 10.61 -21.83 -4.63
CA GLY A 57 10.73 -22.67 -3.43
C GLY A 57 10.22 -22.13 -2.10
N ARG A 58 10.68 -22.77 -1.03
CA ARG A 58 10.02 -22.79 0.27
C ARG A 58 10.32 -21.54 1.08
N GLU A 59 9.28 -20.90 1.60
CA GLU A 59 9.37 -19.97 2.72
C GLU A 59 10.20 -20.61 3.85
N PRO A 60 11.02 -19.85 4.59
CA PRO A 60 11.67 -20.35 5.78
C PRO A 60 10.66 -21.08 6.68
N ALA A 61 10.97 -22.29 7.13
CA ALA A 61 10.05 -23.14 7.90
C ALA A 61 9.64 -22.56 9.28
N THR A 62 10.23 -21.43 9.66
CA THR A 62 9.88 -20.68 10.86
C THR A 62 8.71 -19.77 10.55
N ALA A 63 7.52 -20.25 10.87
CA ALA A 63 6.29 -19.48 10.81
C ALA A 63 6.41 -18.17 11.64
N PRO A 64 5.56 -17.15 11.38
CA PRO A 64 4.14 -17.36 11.11
C PRO A 64 3.74 -17.19 9.64
N THR A 65 4.06 -18.17 8.80
CA THR A 65 3.31 -18.45 7.59
C THR A 65 1.91 -18.89 8.01
N GLY A 66 0.90 -18.07 7.72
CA GLY A 66 -0.45 -18.29 8.25
C GLY A 66 -1.19 -17.06 8.76
N GLY A 67 -0.67 -15.85 8.52
CA GLY A 67 -1.41 -14.63 8.89
C GLY A 67 -0.60 -13.35 9.00
N LEU A 68 0.70 -13.30 8.73
CA LEU A 68 1.50 -12.08 8.90
C LEU A 68 2.08 -11.60 7.57
N VAL A 69 1.50 -10.56 6.99
CA VAL A 69 2.14 -9.80 5.91
C VAL A 69 2.89 -8.62 6.53
N LEU A 70 4.08 -8.30 6.00
CA LEU A 70 4.73 -7.02 6.27
C LEU A 70 4.22 -5.99 5.25
N PRO A 71 3.27 -5.09 5.60
CA PRO A 71 2.89 -3.96 4.74
C PRO A 71 4.01 -2.91 4.67
N PHE A 72 3.82 -1.95 3.76
CA PHE A 72 4.75 -0.84 3.49
C PHE A 72 5.13 -0.01 4.73
N ASN A 73 4.38 -0.09 5.84
CA ASN A 73 4.64 0.68 7.06
C ASN A 73 5.61 0.00 8.05
N GLY A 74 6.20 -1.14 7.67
CA GLY A 74 7.25 -1.80 8.45
C GLY A 74 6.77 -2.49 9.73
N GLN A 75 5.45 -2.70 9.87
CA GLN A 75 4.86 -3.42 11.00
C GLN A 75 4.04 -4.61 10.52
N LEU A 76 4.27 -5.80 11.09
CA LEU A 76 3.52 -7.02 10.75
C LEU A 76 2.02 -6.85 10.99
N SER A 77 1.23 -7.35 10.05
CA SER A 77 -0.24 -7.35 10.12
C SER A 77 -0.76 -8.77 10.18
N SER A 78 -1.29 -9.18 11.35
CA SER A 78 -2.02 -10.45 11.55
C SER A 78 -3.33 -10.54 10.78
N ASN A 79 -3.79 -9.39 10.30
CA ASN A 79 -5.07 -9.19 9.65
C ASN A 79 -5.00 -9.32 8.14
N THR A 80 -3.79 -9.50 7.60
CA THR A 80 -3.55 -9.60 6.17
C THR A 80 -2.98 -10.98 5.90
N TYR A 81 -3.67 -11.77 5.08
CA TYR A 81 -3.29 -13.12 4.73
C TYR A 81 -3.06 -13.20 3.23
N TYR A 82 -1.80 -13.24 2.81
CA TYR A 82 -1.46 -13.68 1.48
C TYR A 82 0.03 -13.94 1.39
N SER A 83 0.41 -15.02 0.73
CA SER A 83 1.81 -15.39 0.54
C SER A 83 1.97 -15.79 -0.93
N GLY A 84 2.93 -15.19 -1.63
CA GLY A 84 3.38 -15.66 -2.94
C GLY A 84 3.02 -14.77 -4.12
N HIS A 85 2.71 -13.50 -3.87
CA HIS A 85 2.04 -12.67 -4.87
C HIS A 85 2.87 -11.44 -5.24
N PRO A 86 3.42 -11.40 -6.46
CA PRO A 86 4.31 -10.32 -6.88
C PRO A 86 3.54 -9.04 -7.29
N GLY A 87 2.51 -8.66 -6.54
CA GLY A 87 1.66 -7.52 -6.86
C GLY A 87 0.54 -7.27 -5.87
N TYR A 88 -0.31 -6.31 -6.22
CA TYR A 88 -1.53 -5.98 -5.49
C TYR A 88 -2.74 -6.39 -6.31
N ASP A 89 -3.71 -7.04 -5.65
CA ASP A 89 -5.01 -7.26 -6.27
C ASP A 89 -5.99 -6.16 -5.88
N PHE A 90 -6.71 -5.68 -6.89
CA PHE A 90 -7.80 -4.74 -6.72
C PHE A 90 -9.13 -5.36 -7.14
N ALA A 91 -10.08 -5.36 -6.22
CA ALA A 91 -11.46 -5.74 -6.45
C ALA A 91 -12.18 -4.74 -7.38
N PRO A 92 -13.15 -5.22 -8.17
CA PRO A 92 -13.99 -4.37 -9.01
C PRO A 92 -14.95 -3.53 -8.15
N TYR A 93 -15.43 -2.43 -8.71
CA TYR A 93 -16.46 -1.59 -8.08
C TYR A 93 -17.73 -2.38 -7.74
N THR A 94 -18.13 -3.29 -8.62
CA THR A 94 -19.26 -4.18 -8.40
C THR A 94 -18.73 -5.61 -8.34
N SER A 95 -18.87 -6.24 -7.17
CA SER A 95 -18.40 -7.60 -6.93
C SER A 95 -18.92 -8.57 -7.99
N GLY A 96 -18.01 -9.42 -8.49
CA GLY A 96 -18.32 -10.45 -9.48
C GLY A 96 -18.58 -9.95 -10.90
N GLN A 97 -18.38 -8.67 -11.21
CA GLN A 97 -18.63 -8.11 -12.54
C GLN A 97 -17.37 -7.52 -13.21
N ALA A 98 -17.21 -7.80 -14.51
CA ALA A 98 -16.22 -7.17 -15.39
C ALA A 98 -16.66 -5.77 -15.84
N THR A 99 -16.92 -4.87 -14.90
CA THR A 99 -17.44 -3.52 -15.18
C THR A 99 -16.44 -2.41 -14.91
N THR A 100 -15.34 -2.71 -14.21
CA THR A 100 -14.38 -1.69 -13.78
C THR A 100 -13.36 -1.45 -14.89
N PRO A 101 -13.33 -0.25 -15.51
CA PRO A 101 -12.35 0.07 -16.55
C PRO A 101 -10.94 0.07 -15.97
N VAL A 102 -9.97 -0.38 -16.78
CA VAL A 102 -8.53 -0.36 -16.43
C VAL A 102 -7.81 0.60 -17.36
N PHE A 103 -6.90 1.38 -16.80
CA PHE A 103 -6.15 2.40 -17.54
C PHE A 103 -4.67 2.39 -17.14
N ALA A 104 -3.84 3.03 -17.95
CA ALA A 104 -2.41 3.22 -17.70
C ALA A 104 -2.17 4.05 -16.43
N ALA A 105 -1.55 3.46 -15.40
CA ALA A 105 -1.24 4.11 -14.14
C ALA A 105 -0.28 5.31 -14.30
N ALA A 106 0.60 5.27 -15.29
CA ALA A 106 1.51 6.36 -15.63
C ALA A 106 1.77 6.40 -17.13
N VAL A 107 2.37 7.51 -17.59
CA VAL A 107 2.90 7.60 -18.95
C VAL A 107 3.91 6.48 -19.19
N GLY A 108 3.80 5.79 -20.32
CA GLY A 108 4.67 4.66 -20.61
C GLY A 108 4.51 4.14 -22.04
N VAL A 109 5.47 3.32 -22.48
CA VAL A 109 5.44 2.65 -23.78
C VAL A 109 4.77 1.29 -23.64
N VAL A 110 3.85 0.95 -24.54
CA VAL A 110 3.26 -0.40 -24.59
C VAL A 110 4.35 -1.39 -24.98
N ALA A 111 4.83 -2.17 -24.02
CA ALA A 111 5.90 -3.12 -24.24
C ALA A 111 5.37 -4.45 -24.77
N GLU A 112 4.25 -4.91 -24.22
CA GLU A 112 3.69 -6.22 -24.55
C GLU A 112 2.19 -6.24 -24.25
N VAL A 113 1.44 -6.97 -25.08
CA VAL A 113 0.01 -7.27 -24.87
C VAL A 113 -0.18 -8.72 -25.29
N GLY A 114 -0.71 -9.54 -24.40
CA GLY A 114 -0.68 -10.97 -24.65
C GLY A 114 -1.59 -11.79 -23.74
N GLU A 115 -1.48 -13.10 -23.95
CA GLU A 115 -2.11 -14.13 -23.14
C GLU A 115 -0.98 -15.00 -22.57
N HIS A 116 -0.97 -15.17 -21.25
CA HIS A 116 -0.05 -16.05 -20.56
C HIS A 116 -0.47 -17.52 -20.70
N GLU A 117 0.43 -18.47 -20.44
CA GLU A 117 0.12 -19.90 -20.55
C GLU A 117 -1.04 -20.36 -19.63
N SER A 118 -1.26 -19.64 -18.53
CA SER A 118 -2.42 -19.84 -17.65
C SER A 118 -3.75 -19.42 -18.28
N GLY A 119 -3.74 -18.71 -19.41
CA GLY A 119 -4.88 -18.08 -20.06
C GLY A 119 -5.16 -16.66 -19.58
N ALA A 120 -4.28 -16.07 -18.76
CA ALA A 120 -4.44 -14.70 -18.27
C ALA A 120 -4.12 -13.68 -19.36
N LEU A 121 -5.04 -12.75 -19.63
CA LEU A 121 -4.80 -11.63 -20.52
C LEU A 121 -4.09 -10.51 -19.76
N TYR A 122 -3.08 -9.92 -20.38
CA TYR A 122 -2.29 -8.85 -19.77
C TYR A 122 -1.85 -7.76 -20.74
N VAL A 123 -1.61 -6.58 -20.18
CA VAL A 123 -0.92 -5.45 -20.82
C VAL A 123 0.31 -5.11 -19.99
N ARG A 124 1.42 -4.79 -20.64
CA ARG A 124 2.67 -4.33 -20.00
C ARG A 124 3.08 -2.98 -20.54
N LEU A 125 3.36 -2.04 -19.64
CA LEU A 125 3.85 -0.70 -19.98
C LEU A 125 5.22 -0.49 -19.35
N VAL A 126 6.17 0.07 -20.12
CA VAL A 126 7.48 0.50 -19.62
C VAL A 126 7.47 2.00 -19.38
N HIS A 127 7.90 2.40 -18.19
CA HIS A 127 7.90 3.75 -17.68
C HIS A 127 9.33 4.22 -17.42
N THR A 128 9.68 5.38 -17.93
CA THR A 128 10.96 6.04 -17.62
C THR A 128 10.77 7.03 -16.49
N VAL A 129 11.44 6.78 -15.36
CA VAL A 129 11.47 7.70 -14.22
C VAL A 129 12.82 8.43 -14.22
N PRO A 130 12.84 9.75 -14.47
CA PRO A 130 14.07 10.54 -14.48
C PRO A 130 14.89 10.31 -13.21
N ASP A 131 16.21 10.18 -13.37
CA ASP A 131 17.19 9.98 -12.28
C ASP A 131 16.99 8.71 -11.42
N VAL A 132 16.04 7.85 -11.78
CA VAL A 132 15.77 6.58 -11.09
C VAL A 132 16.02 5.38 -12.00
N GLY A 133 15.41 5.34 -13.19
CA GLY A 133 15.57 4.23 -14.13
C GLY A 133 14.25 3.79 -14.78
N GLN A 134 14.23 2.55 -15.27
CA GLN A 134 13.10 1.98 -16.01
C GLN A 134 12.26 1.09 -15.11
N PHE A 135 10.94 1.28 -15.16
CA PHE A 135 9.97 0.42 -14.49
C PHE A 135 9.05 -0.21 -15.52
N GLN A 136 8.52 -1.40 -15.24
CA GLN A 136 7.44 -2.01 -16.00
C GLN A 136 6.25 -2.18 -15.09
N SER A 137 5.07 -1.69 -15.48
CA SER A 137 3.80 -2.12 -14.86
C SER A 137 3.15 -3.22 -15.69
N THR A 138 2.59 -4.21 -15.02
CA THR A 138 1.80 -5.28 -15.64
C THR A 138 0.39 -5.28 -15.08
N TYR A 139 -0.60 -5.31 -15.98
CA TYR A 139 -2.03 -5.32 -15.69
C TYR A 139 -2.57 -6.68 -16.12
N TRP A 140 -2.85 -7.55 -15.15
CA TRP A 140 -3.22 -8.94 -15.38
C TRP A 140 -4.73 -9.18 -15.25
N HIS A 141 -5.16 -10.39 -15.62
CA HIS A 141 -6.54 -10.88 -15.54
C HIS A 141 -7.56 -10.03 -16.31
N LEU A 142 -7.13 -9.30 -17.35
CA LEU A 142 -7.99 -8.39 -18.10
C LEU A 142 -9.11 -9.12 -18.84
N ALA A 143 -10.25 -8.46 -19.02
CA ALA A 143 -11.33 -8.98 -19.84
C ALA A 143 -10.95 -8.94 -21.34
N ALA A 144 -11.38 -9.96 -22.09
CA ALA A 144 -11.26 -10.01 -23.54
C ALA A 144 -12.26 -9.05 -24.21
N ASP A 145 -11.95 -7.74 -24.19
CA ASP A 145 -12.83 -6.69 -24.69
C ASP A 145 -12.18 -5.87 -25.82
N PRO A 146 -12.93 -4.96 -26.48
CA PRO A 146 -12.37 -4.13 -27.54
C PRO A 146 -11.24 -3.19 -27.10
N PHE A 147 -11.17 -2.81 -25.81
CA PHE A 147 -10.11 -1.94 -25.29
C PHE A 147 -8.80 -2.72 -25.17
N PHE A 148 -8.85 -3.94 -24.62
CA PHE A 148 -7.73 -4.87 -24.60
C PHE A 148 -7.25 -5.18 -26.02
N ALA A 149 -8.17 -5.53 -26.93
CA ALA A 149 -7.83 -5.83 -28.32
C ALA A 149 -7.16 -4.64 -29.03
N ALA A 150 -7.58 -3.41 -28.73
CA ALA A 150 -6.95 -2.22 -29.30
C ALA A 150 -5.49 -2.06 -28.88
N MET A 151 -5.11 -2.49 -27.66
CA MET A 151 -3.71 -2.37 -27.19
C MET A 151 -2.74 -3.25 -28.00
N GLN A 152 -3.20 -4.36 -28.58
CA GLN A 152 -2.36 -5.24 -29.41
C GLN A 152 -1.77 -4.51 -30.62
N GLY A 153 -2.53 -3.59 -31.21
CA GLY A 153 -2.08 -2.77 -32.33
C GLY A 153 -1.19 -1.58 -31.93
N ARG A 154 -0.99 -1.35 -30.63
CA ARG A 154 -0.29 -0.19 -30.08
C ARG A 154 1.05 -0.53 -29.41
N VAL A 155 1.51 -1.78 -29.54
CA VAL A 155 2.85 -2.17 -29.06
C VAL A 155 3.91 -1.24 -29.67
N GLY A 156 4.76 -0.66 -28.81
CA GLY A 156 5.76 0.35 -29.16
C GLY A 156 5.25 1.80 -29.10
N GLU A 157 3.95 2.04 -28.96
CA GLU A 157 3.40 3.39 -28.79
C GLU A 157 3.54 3.88 -27.35
N THR A 158 3.67 5.20 -27.19
CA THR A 158 3.60 5.85 -25.88
C THR A 158 2.15 6.17 -25.53
N LEU A 159 1.70 5.71 -24.36
CA LEU A 159 0.41 6.05 -23.77
C LEU A 159 0.59 7.15 -22.71
N PRO A 160 -0.30 8.17 -22.67
CA PRO A 160 -0.40 9.03 -21.50
C PRO A 160 -0.93 8.24 -20.29
N ALA A 161 -0.64 8.73 -19.09
CA ALA A 161 -1.35 8.28 -17.89
C ALA A 161 -2.86 8.52 -18.08
N GLY A 162 -3.71 7.59 -17.65
CA GLY A 162 -5.16 7.70 -17.81
C GLY A 162 -5.71 7.23 -19.15
N GLU A 163 -4.87 6.73 -20.05
CA GLU A 163 -5.36 6.04 -21.24
C GLU A 163 -6.01 4.72 -20.85
N ARG A 164 -7.25 4.47 -21.30
CA ARG A 164 -7.93 3.20 -21.05
C ARG A 164 -7.27 2.08 -21.84
N ILE A 165 -6.83 1.04 -21.14
CA ILE A 165 -6.13 -0.12 -21.72
C ILE A 165 -6.94 -1.42 -21.66
N GLY A 166 -8.05 -1.43 -20.91
CA GLY A 166 -8.90 -2.61 -20.79
C GLY A 166 -10.03 -2.45 -19.79
N THR A 167 -10.48 -3.59 -19.29
CA THR A 167 -11.49 -3.73 -18.23
C THR A 167 -11.06 -4.88 -17.32
N MET A 168 -11.27 -4.75 -16.00
CA MET A 168 -11.01 -5.83 -15.03
C MET A 168 -11.77 -7.08 -15.45
N GLY A 169 -11.09 -8.21 -15.45
CA GLY A 169 -11.64 -9.49 -15.88
C GLY A 169 -11.41 -10.58 -14.85
N ASN A 170 -11.49 -11.83 -15.31
CA ASN A 170 -11.27 -13.04 -14.51
C ASN A 170 -10.54 -14.10 -15.36
N THR A 171 -9.68 -13.67 -16.30
CA THR A 171 -9.00 -14.58 -17.22
C THR A 171 -7.80 -15.24 -16.55
N GLY A 172 -7.47 -16.46 -16.97
CA GLY A 172 -6.38 -17.24 -16.40
C GLY A 172 -6.73 -17.83 -15.04
N TRP A 173 -5.72 -18.02 -14.19
CA TRP A 173 -5.91 -18.60 -12.87
C TRP A 173 -6.37 -17.55 -11.86
N SER A 174 -7.65 -17.24 -11.96
CA SER A 174 -8.33 -16.24 -11.15
C SER A 174 -9.65 -16.81 -10.62
N THR A 175 -9.89 -16.62 -9.32
CA THR A 175 -11.08 -17.14 -8.63
C THR A 175 -12.27 -16.19 -8.65
N GLY A 176 -12.06 -14.94 -9.06
CA GLY A 176 -13.09 -13.92 -9.19
C GLY A 176 -12.57 -12.68 -9.90
N HIS A 177 -13.48 -11.81 -10.36
CA HIS A 177 -13.08 -10.60 -11.07
C HIS A 177 -12.18 -9.72 -10.19
N HIS A 178 -10.99 -9.36 -10.69
CA HIS A 178 -10.04 -8.46 -10.05
C HIS A 178 -9.00 -7.95 -11.06
N LEU A 179 -8.19 -6.97 -10.66
CA LEU A 179 -6.96 -6.57 -11.34
C LEU A 179 -5.78 -6.95 -10.46
N HIS A 180 -4.91 -7.82 -10.97
CA HIS A 180 -3.56 -7.95 -10.41
C HIS A 180 -2.68 -6.89 -11.06
N PHE A 181 -2.10 -6.02 -10.24
CA PHE A 181 -1.18 -4.96 -10.63
C PHE A 181 0.22 -5.22 -10.05
N GLU A 182 1.17 -5.40 -10.95
CA GLU A 182 2.56 -5.73 -10.63
C GLU A 182 3.49 -4.65 -11.18
N VAL A 183 4.58 -4.37 -10.46
CA VAL A 183 5.64 -3.47 -10.93
C VAL A 183 7.00 -4.15 -10.84
N ARG A 184 7.82 -3.95 -11.86
CA ARG A 184 9.21 -4.41 -11.93
C ARG A 184 10.16 -3.23 -12.17
N PHE A 185 11.38 -3.30 -11.65
CA PHE A 185 12.44 -2.31 -11.84
C PHE A 185 13.66 -2.95 -12.49
N ASP A 186 14.10 -2.42 -13.63
CA ASP A 186 15.30 -2.87 -14.34
C ASP A 186 16.55 -2.41 -13.57
N ALA A 187 16.87 -3.15 -12.51
CA ALA A 187 17.95 -2.82 -11.59
C ALA A 187 19.34 -3.01 -12.22
N ASN A 188 19.44 -3.91 -13.20
CA ASN A 188 20.69 -4.26 -13.85
C ASN A 188 20.94 -3.45 -15.16
N GLY A 189 19.91 -2.78 -15.69
CA GLY A 189 19.98 -1.90 -16.85
C GLY A 189 20.06 -2.64 -18.19
N ASP A 190 19.66 -3.92 -18.26
CA ASP A 190 19.70 -4.72 -19.48
C ASP A 190 18.44 -4.59 -20.35
N GLY A 191 17.44 -3.84 -19.88
CA GLY A 191 16.17 -3.60 -20.57
C GLY A 191 15.20 -4.78 -20.51
N ARG A 192 15.46 -5.80 -19.70
CA ARG A 192 14.53 -6.88 -19.39
C ARG A 192 13.88 -6.63 -18.03
N PHE A 193 12.74 -7.29 -17.84
CA PHE A 193 11.94 -7.19 -16.62
C PHE A 193 11.53 -8.59 -16.21
N THR A 194 12.39 -9.28 -15.46
CA THR A 194 12.20 -10.67 -15.04
C THR A 194 11.45 -10.77 -13.71
N GLY A 195 10.99 -11.97 -13.35
CA GLY A 195 10.18 -12.17 -12.13
C GLY A 195 10.95 -11.92 -10.84
N ASP A 196 12.27 -11.83 -10.91
CA ASP A 196 13.19 -11.49 -9.82
C ASP A 196 13.49 -9.97 -9.72
N GLU A 197 12.88 -9.17 -10.59
CA GLU A 197 12.99 -7.70 -10.62
C GLU A 197 11.71 -7.01 -10.13
N VAL A 198 10.82 -7.76 -9.49
CA VAL A 198 9.61 -7.25 -8.86
C VAL A 198 9.98 -6.23 -7.78
N VAL A 199 9.14 -5.21 -7.61
CA VAL A 199 9.29 -4.16 -6.59
C VAL A 199 7.95 -3.78 -6.01
N ASP A 200 7.94 -3.30 -4.76
CA ASP A 200 6.76 -2.69 -4.20
C ASP A 200 6.55 -1.26 -4.74
N PRO A 201 5.41 -0.96 -5.40
CA PRO A 201 5.07 0.40 -5.78
C PRO A 201 4.64 1.32 -4.61
N PHE A 202 4.30 0.81 -3.42
CA PHE A 202 3.88 1.64 -2.27
C PHE A 202 5.06 2.24 -1.50
N GLY A 203 6.22 1.61 -1.56
CA GLY A 203 7.46 1.98 -0.89
C GLY A 203 7.66 1.25 0.44
N PHE A 204 8.65 1.66 1.22
CA PHE A 204 8.87 1.11 2.55
C PHE A 204 9.12 2.21 3.57
N LEU A 205 8.46 2.10 4.72
CA LEU A 205 8.65 2.95 5.88
C LEU A 205 9.03 2.05 7.05
N PRO A 206 10.16 2.31 7.72
CA PRO A 206 10.67 1.43 8.76
C PRO A 206 9.77 1.45 9.99
N GLY A 207 9.54 0.28 10.56
CA GLY A 207 8.86 0.09 11.83
C GLY A 207 9.83 -0.46 12.89
N PRO A 208 9.47 -0.44 14.18
CA PRO A 208 10.36 -0.98 15.22
C PRO A 208 10.67 -2.48 15.06
N ALA A 209 9.78 -3.24 14.41
CA ALA A 209 10.01 -4.66 14.10
C ALA A 209 10.91 -4.85 12.87
N TYR A 210 10.80 -3.97 11.87
CA TYR A 210 11.56 -3.99 10.63
C TYR A 210 12.15 -2.60 10.35
N PRO A 211 13.32 -2.29 10.95
CA PRO A 211 13.93 -0.97 10.86
C PRO A 211 14.61 -0.68 9.51
N GLN A 212 14.72 -1.71 8.65
CA GLN A 212 15.33 -1.65 7.33
C GLN A 212 14.39 -2.29 6.32
N ASP A 213 14.45 -1.81 5.09
CA ASP A 213 13.67 -2.34 3.96
C ASP A 213 14.22 -3.71 3.56
N PRO A 214 13.44 -4.80 3.70
CA PRO A 214 13.93 -6.13 3.34
C PRO A 214 14.20 -6.31 1.85
N TRP A 215 13.57 -5.51 0.98
CA TRP A 215 13.77 -5.54 -0.48
C TRP A 215 14.99 -4.73 -0.93
N ALA A 216 15.54 -3.88 -0.05
CA ALA A 216 16.81 -3.19 -0.29
C ALA A 216 18.04 -4.11 -0.11
N GLU A 217 17.84 -5.36 0.29
CA GLU A 217 18.89 -6.35 0.46
C GLU A 217 18.87 -7.37 -0.69
N ALA A 218 20.06 -7.86 -1.08
CA ALA A 218 20.14 -8.89 -2.10
C ALA A 218 19.65 -10.22 -1.52
N ALA A 219 18.62 -10.81 -2.12
CA ALA A 219 18.13 -12.13 -1.74
C ALA A 219 18.53 -13.17 -2.79
N ASN A 220 18.91 -14.36 -2.33
CA ASN A 220 19.13 -15.52 -3.19
C ASN A 220 18.30 -16.68 -2.68
N PHE A 221 17.50 -17.26 -3.56
CA PHE A 221 16.62 -18.36 -3.22
C PHE A 221 16.85 -19.52 -4.19
N THR A 222 17.01 -20.75 -3.71
CA THR A 222 17.11 -21.94 -4.58
C THR A 222 15.95 -22.86 -4.31
N ASP A 223 15.23 -23.20 -5.38
CA ASP A 223 13.99 -23.94 -5.29
C ASP A 223 14.17 -25.45 -5.16
N ALA A 224 13.04 -26.16 -5.03
CA ALA A 224 13.07 -27.62 -4.87
C ALA A 224 13.55 -28.35 -6.15
N ARG A 225 13.61 -27.66 -7.29
CA ARG A 225 14.16 -28.15 -8.57
C ARG A 225 15.64 -27.80 -8.73
N GLY A 226 16.23 -27.03 -7.81
CA GLY A 226 17.63 -26.59 -7.87
C GLY A 226 17.86 -25.33 -8.70
N GLU A 227 16.79 -24.60 -9.06
CA GLU A 227 16.88 -23.33 -9.78
C GLU A 227 17.09 -22.17 -8.81
N THR A 228 18.03 -21.28 -9.12
CA THR A 228 18.38 -20.14 -8.27
C THR A 228 17.76 -18.84 -8.79
N TYR A 229 17.02 -18.18 -7.91
CA TYR A 229 16.38 -16.88 -8.08
C TYR A 229 17.18 -15.83 -7.32
N ARG A 230 17.34 -14.64 -7.90
CA ARG A 230 18.14 -13.57 -7.32
C ARG A 230 17.38 -12.25 -7.37
N HIS A 231 16.94 -11.77 -6.22
CA HIS A 231 16.42 -10.42 -6.15
C HIS A 231 17.60 -9.47 -6.01
N ALA A 232 17.73 -8.53 -6.95
CA ALA A 232 18.70 -7.46 -6.84
C ALA A 232 18.29 -6.52 -5.67
N PRO A 233 19.24 -5.94 -4.92
CA PRO A 233 18.90 -5.01 -3.85
C PRO A 233 18.24 -3.76 -4.43
N VAL A 234 16.92 -3.69 -4.36
CA VAL A 234 16.13 -2.58 -4.89
C VAL A 234 15.33 -1.97 -3.75
N PRO A 235 15.75 -0.81 -3.22
CA PRO A 235 14.98 -0.10 -2.22
C PRO A 235 13.57 0.19 -2.75
N SER A 236 12.57 -0.19 -1.96
CA SER A 236 11.16 0.07 -2.22
C SER A 236 10.93 1.57 -2.31
N ARG A 237 10.24 2.01 -3.37
CA ARG A 237 9.98 3.42 -3.63
C ARG A 237 8.49 3.63 -3.80
N SER A 238 7.99 4.72 -3.21
CA SER A 238 6.62 5.13 -3.51
C SER A 238 6.56 5.64 -4.94
N LEU A 239 5.87 4.89 -5.79
CA LEU A 239 5.68 5.25 -7.17
C LEU A 239 4.41 6.09 -7.37
N TRP A 240 3.52 6.14 -6.39
CA TRP A 240 2.19 6.73 -6.52
C TRP A 240 2.16 8.27 -6.49
N VAL A 241 1.11 8.87 -7.07
CA VAL A 241 0.88 10.32 -7.11
C VAL A 241 0.58 10.94 -5.74
N HIS A 242 0.08 10.14 -4.81
CA HIS A 242 -0.14 10.53 -3.41
C HIS A 242 0.81 9.77 -2.51
N SER A 243 1.58 10.50 -1.70
CA SER A 243 2.51 9.88 -0.77
C SER A 243 1.77 9.15 0.34
N TRP A 244 2.25 7.95 0.66
CA TRP A 244 1.74 7.13 1.74
C TRP A 244 2.33 7.47 3.10
N GLY A 245 3.44 8.20 3.12
CA GLY A 245 4.05 8.62 4.37
C GLY A 245 5.17 9.62 4.18
N THR A 246 5.79 9.97 5.29
CA THR A 246 6.84 10.96 5.35
C THR A 246 7.88 10.59 6.39
N ARG A 247 9.06 11.15 6.19
CA ARG A 247 10.16 11.12 7.14
C ARG A 247 10.45 12.56 7.57
N ALA A 248 10.73 12.72 8.85
CA ALA A 248 11.04 14.00 9.48
C ALA A 248 12.22 13.83 10.43
N THR A 249 13.14 14.81 10.46
CA THR A 249 14.24 14.84 11.44
C THR A 249 13.86 15.75 12.61
N VAL A 250 13.97 15.24 13.83
CA VAL A 250 13.61 15.96 15.05
C VAL A 250 14.62 17.10 15.29
N PRO A 251 14.15 18.35 15.41
CA PRO A 251 14.95 19.52 15.75
C PRO A 251 15.71 19.42 17.09
N LEU A 252 16.60 20.38 17.33
CA LEU A 252 17.49 20.42 18.50
C LEU A 252 16.77 20.53 19.86
N ASP A 253 15.51 20.94 19.89
CA ASP A 253 14.70 21.02 21.11
C ASP A 253 13.91 19.74 21.40
N GLY A 254 14.03 18.70 20.54
CA GLY A 254 13.33 17.43 20.72
C GLY A 254 11.83 17.48 20.39
N GLY A 255 11.35 18.54 19.74
CA GLY A 255 9.95 18.74 19.36
C GLY A 255 9.78 19.33 17.95
N GLY A 256 8.54 19.44 17.46
CA GLY A 256 8.27 20.01 16.14
C GLY A 256 7.00 19.49 15.47
N GLN A 257 6.70 20.05 14.30
CA GLN A 257 5.63 19.59 13.41
C GLN A 257 6.23 18.99 12.15
N MET A 258 5.73 17.86 11.65
CA MET A 258 6.39 17.12 10.54
C MET A 258 6.72 17.97 9.31
N GLY A 259 5.83 18.88 8.88
CA GLY A 259 6.11 19.79 7.77
C GLY A 259 7.24 20.81 8.02
N ALA A 260 7.57 21.08 9.29
CA ALA A 260 8.68 21.92 9.74
C ALA A 260 9.91 21.12 10.19
N MET A 261 9.82 19.78 10.25
CA MET A 261 10.91 18.86 10.62
C MET A 261 11.79 18.45 9.43
N GLY A 262 11.62 19.10 8.27
CA GLY A 262 12.31 18.79 7.01
C GLY A 262 11.78 17.51 6.37
N THR A 263 10.96 17.64 5.33
CA THR A 263 10.42 16.50 4.59
C THR A 263 11.24 16.26 3.33
N ASP A 264 11.57 14.99 3.05
CA ASP A 264 12.18 14.62 1.77
C ASP A 264 11.11 14.64 0.68
N GLY A 265 10.96 15.80 0.05
CA GLY A 265 10.48 15.97 -1.33
C GLY A 265 9.24 15.19 -1.76
N GLY A 266 8.06 15.78 -1.53
CA GLY A 266 6.90 15.58 -2.41
C GLY A 266 5.59 15.20 -1.71
N GLN A 267 4.76 16.22 -1.49
CA GLN A 267 3.39 16.20 -0.96
C GLN A 267 3.21 16.06 0.57
N THR A 268 2.15 16.73 1.05
CA THR A 268 1.73 16.81 2.45
C THR A 268 1.43 15.41 2.97
N PRO A 269 1.98 14.99 4.11
CA PRO A 269 1.66 13.68 4.66
C PRO A 269 0.15 13.57 4.95
N PRO A 270 -0.45 12.38 4.78
CA PRO A 270 -1.83 12.12 5.18
C PRO A 270 -2.11 12.42 6.65
N ILE A 271 -1.08 12.50 7.50
CA ILE A 271 -1.19 12.65 8.94
C ILE A 271 -0.34 13.82 9.36
N SER A 272 -0.83 14.61 10.31
CA SER A 272 -0.03 15.63 10.98
C SER A 272 0.37 15.15 12.37
N LEU A 273 1.64 15.36 12.71
CA LEU A 273 2.20 15.07 14.03
C LEU A 273 2.75 16.35 14.62
N CYS A 274 2.39 16.61 15.87
CA CYS A 274 2.90 17.73 16.65
C CYS A 274 3.52 17.19 17.94
N ALA A 275 4.84 17.27 18.04
CA ALA A 275 5.61 16.89 19.21
C ALA A 275 5.99 18.13 20.02
N GLY A 276 5.78 18.10 21.34
CA GLY A 276 6.29 19.14 22.23
C GLY A 276 7.80 19.05 22.37
N ALA A 277 8.45 20.13 22.82
CA ALA A 277 9.88 20.09 23.11
C ALA A 277 10.20 18.96 24.13
N GLY A 278 11.24 18.20 23.84
CA GLY A 278 11.66 17.03 24.62
C GLY A 278 10.85 15.74 24.37
N SER A 279 9.78 15.77 23.57
CA SER A 279 8.96 14.58 23.28
C SER A 279 9.79 13.44 22.69
N LEU A 280 10.79 13.77 21.89
CA LEU A 280 11.68 12.84 21.20
C LEU A 280 13.15 13.19 21.51
N PRO A 281 14.06 12.20 21.51
CA PRO A 281 15.50 12.47 21.53
C PRO A 281 15.92 13.40 20.39
N VAL A 282 16.88 14.28 20.67
CA VAL A 282 17.42 15.20 19.66
C VAL A 282 18.10 14.42 18.54
N GLY A 283 17.81 14.80 17.29
CA GLY A 283 18.34 14.11 16.12
C GLY A 283 17.64 12.78 15.80
N SER A 284 16.55 12.46 16.51
CA SER A 284 15.68 11.35 16.11
C SER A 284 15.14 11.55 14.71
N THR A 285 14.88 10.43 14.03
CA THR A 285 14.11 10.40 12.80
C THR A 285 12.73 9.84 13.10
N VAL A 286 11.68 10.53 12.65
CA VAL A 286 10.28 10.11 12.79
C VAL A 286 9.76 9.72 11.42
N TYR A 287 9.06 8.59 11.37
CA TYR A 287 8.32 8.14 10.20
C TYR A 287 6.84 8.13 10.53
N ALA A 288 6.04 8.74 9.66
CA ALA A 288 4.60 8.70 9.77
C ALA A 288 4.00 8.34 8.43
N ALA A 289 3.07 7.40 8.46
CA ALA A 289 2.47 6.83 7.27
C ALA A 289 0.98 6.71 7.45
N TRP A 290 0.22 6.76 6.37
CA TRP A 290 -1.09 6.12 6.37
C TRP A 290 -0.92 4.63 6.70
N SER A 291 -1.94 4.03 7.30
CA SER A 291 -1.98 2.59 7.52
C SER A 291 -3.39 2.11 7.19
N PRO A 292 -3.54 0.89 6.66
CA PRO A 292 -4.82 0.23 6.60
C PRO A 292 -5.48 0.17 7.98
N ASP A 293 -6.80 0.32 7.99
CA ASP A 293 -7.65 0.08 9.15
C ASP A 293 -7.58 -1.40 9.58
N PRO A 294 -7.86 -1.73 10.85
CA PRO A 294 -8.11 -3.10 11.27
C PRO A 294 -9.34 -3.70 10.55
N PRO A 295 -9.44 -5.05 10.48
CA PRO A 295 -10.61 -5.73 9.96
C PRO A 295 -11.88 -5.28 10.65
N TYR A 296 -12.96 -5.32 9.89
CA TYR A 296 -14.26 -4.94 10.40
C TYR A 296 -14.82 -6.03 11.30
N THR A 297 -15.48 -5.58 12.36
CA THR A 297 -16.33 -6.41 13.19
C THR A 297 -17.73 -5.80 13.23
N HIS A 298 -18.71 -6.56 13.74
CA HIS A 298 -20.05 -6.00 13.98
C HIS A 298 -20.07 -4.85 14.99
N GLU A 299 -19.01 -4.70 15.79
CA GLU A 299 -18.91 -3.68 16.85
C GLU A 299 -18.10 -2.46 16.39
N GLN A 300 -17.21 -2.64 15.42
CA GLN A 300 -16.23 -1.63 15.05
C GLN A 300 -15.84 -1.70 13.57
N VAL A 301 -15.95 -0.56 12.89
CA VAL A 301 -15.49 -0.38 11.50
C VAL A 301 -14.66 0.89 11.40
N GLY A 302 -13.69 0.88 10.49
CA GLY A 302 -12.85 2.03 10.19
C GLY A 302 -13.34 2.80 8.97
N VAL A 303 -13.03 4.10 8.95
CA VAL A 303 -13.44 5.04 7.87
C VAL A 303 -12.32 5.35 6.88
N GLY A 304 -11.25 4.56 6.92
CA GLY A 304 -10.09 4.67 6.05
C GLY A 304 -9.09 5.75 6.43
N SER A 305 -9.18 6.25 7.65
CA SER A 305 -8.29 7.28 8.19
C SER A 305 -7.38 6.65 9.22
N GLY A 306 -6.41 5.85 8.74
CA GLY A 306 -5.43 5.17 9.57
C GLY A 306 -4.04 5.79 9.48
N CYS A 307 -3.21 5.46 10.46
CA CYS A 307 -1.82 5.86 10.53
C CYS A 307 -0.90 4.77 11.06
N ALA A 308 0.40 4.92 10.80
CA ALA A 308 1.49 4.27 11.48
C ALA A 308 2.53 5.31 11.86
N LEU A 309 3.08 5.19 13.06
CA LEU A 309 4.09 6.08 13.62
C LEU A 309 5.24 5.25 14.19
N SER A 310 6.44 5.50 13.71
CA SER A 310 7.69 4.98 14.27
C SER A 310 8.72 6.10 14.44
N ALA A 311 9.67 5.91 15.34
CA ALA A 311 10.75 6.84 15.54
C ALA A 311 12.03 6.10 15.93
N PHE A 312 13.17 6.62 15.50
CA PHE A 312 14.49 6.08 15.77
C PHE A 312 15.39 7.19 16.28
N ASP A 313 16.25 6.92 17.26
CA ASP A 313 17.24 7.87 17.74
C ASP A 313 18.37 8.08 16.72
N ALA A 314 19.29 9.00 17.00
CA ALA A 314 20.42 9.30 16.13
C ALA A 314 21.40 8.12 15.95
N GLN A 315 21.27 7.07 16.77
CA GLN A 315 22.05 5.83 16.68
C GLN A 315 21.28 4.72 15.94
N GLY A 316 20.03 4.98 15.52
CA GLY A 316 19.16 4.03 14.84
C GLY A 316 18.39 3.10 15.77
N ASN A 317 18.40 3.30 17.08
CA ASN A 317 17.58 2.50 18.00
C ASN A 317 16.14 2.99 17.99
N ALA A 318 15.19 2.06 18.06
CA ALA A 318 13.77 2.41 18.13
C ALA A 318 13.46 3.22 19.40
N VAL A 319 12.83 4.37 19.23
CA VAL A 319 12.25 5.16 20.33
C VAL A 319 10.95 4.48 20.74
N THR A 320 10.84 4.04 21.99
CA THR A 320 9.68 3.28 22.47
C THR A 320 8.68 4.12 23.25
N ARG A 321 9.03 5.36 23.61
CA ARG A 321 8.17 6.26 24.36
C ARG A 321 8.41 7.72 24.02
N PHE A 322 7.34 8.50 23.99
CA PHE A 322 7.33 9.95 23.83
C PHE A 322 6.99 10.62 25.16
N ALA A 323 7.80 11.59 25.58
CA ALA A 323 7.60 12.31 26.84
C ALA A 323 8.03 13.78 26.73
N PRO A 324 7.10 14.75 26.59
CA PRO A 324 5.64 14.59 26.66
C PRO A 324 5.01 13.84 25.48
N PRO A 325 3.75 13.37 25.60
CA PRO A 325 3.02 12.72 24.52
C PRO A 325 2.95 13.58 23.25
N VAL A 326 2.90 12.91 22.10
CA VAL A 326 2.80 13.53 20.77
C VAL A 326 1.33 13.60 20.37
N ARG A 327 0.92 14.71 19.77
CA ARG A 327 -0.41 14.85 19.15
C ARG A 327 -0.38 14.30 17.73
N VAL A 328 -1.37 13.47 17.41
CA VAL A 328 -1.63 12.92 16.08
C VAL A 328 -2.95 13.47 15.57
N ASP A 329 -2.92 13.99 14.35
CA ASP A 329 -4.07 14.55 13.65
C ASP A 329 -4.33 13.73 12.38
N LEU A 330 -5.50 13.09 12.32
CA LEU A 330 -5.97 12.31 11.18
C LEU A 330 -6.99 13.11 10.38
N PRO A 331 -6.89 13.12 9.04
CA PRO A 331 -7.88 13.72 8.18
C PRO A 331 -9.16 12.90 8.28
N VAL A 332 -10.29 13.57 8.14
CA VAL A 332 -11.61 12.97 8.28
C VAL A 332 -12.43 13.30 7.06
N ASP A 333 -12.76 12.26 6.31
CA ASP A 333 -13.77 12.36 5.26
C ASP A 333 -15.16 12.30 5.91
N LEU A 334 -15.89 13.41 5.86
CA LEU A 334 -17.23 13.52 6.44
C LEU A 334 -18.24 12.55 5.80
N ALA A 335 -18.06 12.20 4.52
CA ALA A 335 -18.88 11.18 3.88
C ALA A 335 -18.57 9.78 4.43
N ALA A 336 -17.32 9.54 4.84
CA ALA A 336 -16.94 8.31 5.52
C ALA A 336 -17.54 8.19 6.92
N LEU A 337 -17.61 9.31 7.67
CA LEU A 337 -18.21 9.32 9.00
C LEU A 337 -19.69 8.92 9.00
N ALA A 338 -20.41 9.13 7.89
CA ALA A 338 -21.79 8.68 7.76
C ALA A 338 -21.96 7.15 7.84
N LEU A 339 -20.87 6.39 7.74
CA LEU A 339 -20.84 4.94 7.96
C LEU A 339 -20.91 4.55 9.45
N LEU A 340 -20.70 5.51 10.35
CA LEU A 340 -20.63 5.29 11.80
C LEU A 340 -21.89 5.83 12.49
N THR A 341 -22.25 5.23 13.62
CA THR A 341 -23.27 5.80 14.50
C THR A 341 -22.77 7.12 15.10
N ALA A 342 -23.71 8.05 15.35
CA ALA A 342 -23.39 9.36 15.91
C ALA A 342 -22.57 9.22 17.20
N ASP A 343 -21.55 10.07 17.34
CA ASP A 343 -20.65 10.16 18.51
C ASP A 343 -19.81 8.91 18.82
N SER A 344 -19.84 7.87 17.96
CA SER A 344 -19.02 6.66 18.16
C SER A 344 -17.58 6.79 17.66
N ALA A 345 -17.33 7.72 16.73
CA ALA A 345 -16.05 7.90 16.07
C ALA A 345 -14.96 8.35 17.05
N ALA A 346 -13.85 7.60 17.10
CA ALA A 346 -12.65 7.95 17.87
C ALA A 346 -11.40 7.37 17.22
N ILE A 347 -10.24 7.97 17.52
CA ILE A 347 -8.96 7.38 17.18
C ILE A 347 -8.71 6.21 18.12
N TYR A 348 -8.44 5.05 17.55
CA TYR A 348 -7.93 3.89 18.26
C TYR A 348 -6.45 3.72 17.93
N TRP A 349 -5.70 3.24 18.91
CA TRP A 349 -4.25 3.08 18.84
C TRP A 349 -3.84 1.65 19.14
N GLN A 350 -3.04 1.06 18.27
CA GLN A 350 -2.39 -0.22 18.47
C GLN A 350 -0.90 0.02 18.67
N GLU A 351 -0.42 -0.16 19.90
CA GLU A 351 1.00 -0.02 20.20
C GLU A 351 1.84 -1.04 19.43
N THR A 352 3.09 -0.68 19.14
CA THR A 352 4.00 -1.62 18.46
C THR A 352 4.18 -2.91 19.26
N GLY A 353 3.90 -4.05 18.63
CA GLY A 353 3.97 -5.38 19.26
C GLY A 353 2.71 -5.80 20.03
N SER A 354 1.69 -4.95 20.08
CA SER A 354 0.37 -5.28 20.63
C SER A 354 -0.59 -5.67 19.50
N GLU A 355 -1.48 -6.62 19.77
CA GLU A 355 -2.63 -6.90 18.90
C GLU A 355 -3.86 -6.05 19.27
N GLN A 356 -3.85 -5.45 20.45
CA GLN A 356 -5.00 -4.71 20.99
C GLN A 356 -5.03 -3.26 20.51
N TRP A 357 -6.24 -2.83 20.13
CA TRP A 357 -6.55 -1.44 19.77
C TRP A 357 -7.20 -0.74 20.97
N ALA A 358 -6.54 0.26 21.53
CA ALA A 358 -7.03 1.07 22.63
C ALA A 358 -7.68 2.36 22.12
N ARG A 359 -8.89 2.67 22.59
CA ARG A 359 -9.55 3.95 22.28
C ARG A 359 -8.80 5.10 22.93
N LEU A 360 -8.47 6.15 22.18
CA LEU A 360 -7.88 7.37 22.70
C LEU A 360 -8.94 8.47 22.92
N ASP A 361 -8.63 9.38 23.84
CA ASP A 361 -9.41 10.62 24.00
C ASP A 361 -9.24 11.47 22.75
N THR A 362 -10.29 11.47 21.92
CA THR A 362 -10.27 12.06 20.58
C THR A 362 -11.10 13.33 20.55
N VAL A 363 -10.52 14.39 20.00
CA VAL A 363 -11.21 15.63 19.67
C VAL A 363 -11.53 15.64 18.18
N MET A 364 -12.82 15.70 17.84
CA MET A 364 -13.27 15.79 16.46
C MET A 364 -13.53 17.26 16.08
N ASP A 365 -12.81 17.77 15.09
CA ASP A 365 -13.06 19.06 14.45
C ASP A 365 -13.62 18.81 13.05
N THR A 366 -14.95 18.71 12.96
CA THR A 366 -15.64 18.45 11.68
C THR A 366 -15.59 19.65 10.73
N ALA A 367 -15.32 20.86 11.22
CA ALA A 367 -15.16 22.04 10.37
C ALA A 367 -13.80 22.05 9.68
N ALA A 368 -12.75 21.62 10.39
CA ALA A 368 -11.42 21.41 9.83
C ALA A 368 -11.26 20.06 9.11
N GLY A 369 -12.18 19.11 9.34
CA GLY A 369 -12.09 17.75 8.82
C GLY A 369 -10.94 16.96 9.46
N VAL A 370 -10.74 17.10 10.77
CA VAL A 370 -9.61 16.51 11.50
C VAL A 370 -10.08 15.83 12.80
N ALA A 371 -9.54 14.66 13.09
CA ALA A 371 -9.62 13.99 14.39
C ALA A 371 -8.25 14.04 15.07
N SER A 372 -8.20 14.44 16.33
CA SER A 372 -6.95 14.65 17.07
C SER A 372 -6.91 13.83 18.34
N ALA A 373 -5.78 13.18 18.61
CA ALA A 373 -5.53 12.46 19.87
C ALA A 373 -4.05 12.56 20.28
N TYR A 374 -3.75 12.25 21.55
CA TYR A 374 -2.38 12.17 22.05
C TYR A 374 -1.97 10.73 22.28
N THR A 375 -0.72 10.41 21.95
CA THR A 375 -0.09 9.11 22.24
C THR A 375 1.29 9.32 22.83
N ASP A 376 1.66 8.48 23.80
CA ASP A 376 2.99 8.44 24.39
C ASP A 376 3.86 7.31 23.80
N ARG A 377 3.38 6.59 22.78
CA ARG A 377 4.09 5.45 22.18
C ARG A 377 3.94 5.39 20.66
N PRO A 378 4.95 4.87 19.94
CA PRO A 378 4.80 4.51 18.53
C PRO A 378 3.82 3.34 18.33
N GLY A 379 3.22 3.25 17.15
CA GLY A 379 2.15 2.28 16.87
C GLY A 379 1.35 2.62 15.62
N ARG A 380 0.25 1.90 15.43
CA ARG A 380 -0.76 2.16 14.41
C ARG A 380 -1.93 2.91 15.02
N CYS A 381 -2.63 3.66 14.18
CA CYS A 381 -3.89 4.24 14.54
C CYS A 381 -4.92 4.08 13.44
N ALA A 382 -6.19 4.19 13.81
CA ALA A 382 -7.30 4.19 12.89
C ALA A 382 -8.44 4.99 13.50
N LEU A 383 -9.12 5.79 12.69
CA LEU A 383 -10.39 6.37 13.07
C LEU A 383 -11.48 5.31 12.91
N LEU A 384 -11.98 4.81 14.04
CA LEU A 384 -12.95 3.73 14.12
C LEU A 384 -14.22 4.21 14.81
N GLY A 385 -15.33 3.55 14.55
CA GLY A 385 -16.57 3.72 15.31
C GLY A 385 -17.49 2.52 15.14
N THR A 386 -18.65 2.61 15.79
CA THR A 386 -19.68 1.56 15.66
C THR A 386 -20.37 1.73 14.32
N PRO A 387 -20.51 0.66 13.51
CA PRO A 387 -21.13 0.75 12.20
C PRO A 387 -22.60 1.18 12.30
N ALA A 388 -23.04 2.11 11.46
CA ALA A 388 -24.43 2.57 11.38
C ALA A 388 -25.37 1.58 10.66
N VAL A 389 -24.79 0.71 9.84
CA VAL A 389 -25.46 -0.35 9.07
C VAL A 389 -24.62 -1.61 9.15
N ASP A 390 -25.18 -2.79 8.87
CA ASP A 390 -24.37 -4.00 8.83
C ASP A 390 -23.39 -3.96 7.65
N MET A 391 -22.10 -3.97 7.97
CA MET A 391 -20.99 -3.79 7.03
C MET A 391 -20.13 -5.06 6.92
N VAL A 392 -20.46 -6.08 7.72
CA VAL A 392 -19.81 -7.39 7.69
C VAL A 392 -20.72 -8.33 6.91
N PRO A 393 -20.28 -8.91 5.78
CA PRO A 393 -21.07 -9.92 5.09
C PRO A 393 -21.41 -11.10 6.03
N PRO A 394 -22.59 -11.72 5.89
CA PRO A 394 -23.00 -12.86 6.71
C PRO A 394 -22.13 -14.11 6.54
#